data_AF-A0A6I6DJ26-F1
#
_entry.id   AF-A0A6I6DJ26-F1
#
_cell.length_a   1.000
_cell.length_b   1.000
_cell.length_c   1.000
_cell.angle_alpha   90.00
_cell.angle_beta   90.00
_cell.angle_gamma   90.00
#
_symmetry.space_group_name_H-M   'P 1'
#
loop_
_entity.id
_entity.type
_entity.pdbx_description
1 polymer ?
#
loop_
_entity_poly.entity_id
_entity_poly.type
_entity_poly.pdbx_seq_one_letter_code
_entity_poly.pdbx_strand_id
1 'polypeptide(L)'
;MIMKINNKRDLFLKYKLFILSIILINDLFINIDSVLAYSWYEFSSSMSRSFNKVDIFSFSNLFILILIILTIAFIIYFLRREAVRQNLEARQAYKEFLKQQRIKRLPQAVEGQKRNWFRLKTELDIQWIPSSLADKYNKKDYYKGCVINISGGGLLFRSNELVTANEVEFYIELDGELMHLNGEVVRVEEEQENDDKKYLVGVKFINIKEVQRDYIISWITKSQREEVSNNKEELNEESEDNNEKTNKIEEFTANQETTNEKEDQDNLFRAEPIHFTGFKKDEQIQLKLDREGENVTIKGEVINSQEDDYGNLTITINITNPRKQ
;
A
#
# COMPACT_ATOMS: atom_id res chain seq x y z
N MET A 1 -30.42 5.01 24.99
CA MET A 1 -29.88 4.32 26.19
C MET A 1 -29.95 2.82 25.91
N ILE A 2 -28.91 2.26 25.28
CA ILE A 2 -28.90 0.87 24.81
C ILE A 2 -28.13 0.01 25.81
N MET A 3 -28.82 -0.99 26.34
CA MET A 3 -28.37 -1.89 27.40
C MET A 3 -27.28 -2.83 26.86
N LYS A 4 -26.02 -2.57 27.22
CA LYS A 4 -24.87 -3.43 26.96
C LYS A 4 -24.94 -4.62 27.94
N ILE A 5 -25.79 -5.61 27.63
CA ILE A 5 -25.92 -6.81 28.45
C ILE A 5 -24.64 -7.65 28.32
N ASN A 6 -24.17 -8.07 29.48
CA ASN A 6 -22.80 -8.45 29.80
C ASN A 6 -22.45 -9.85 29.25
N ASN A 7 -22.03 -9.91 27.98
CA ASN A 7 -21.64 -11.15 27.27
C ASN A 7 -20.40 -11.85 27.87
N LYS A 8 -19.65 -11.19 28.76
CA LYS A 8 -18.49 -11.79 29.41
C LYS A 8 -18.84 -12.96 30.33
N ARG A 9 -20.03 -12.97 30.94
CA ARG A 9 -20.45 -14.08 31.82
C ARG A 9 -20.82 -15.35 31.04
N ASP A 10 -21.44 -15.21 29.87
CA ASP A 10 -21.80 -16.35 29.02
C ASP A 10 -20.56 -16.98 28.36
N LEU A 11 -19.61 -16.15 27.94
CA LEU A 11 -18.32 -16.62 27.41
C LEU A 11 -17.52 -17.40 28.47
N PHE A 12 -17.52 -16.91 29.72
CA PHE A 12 -16.83 -17.56 30.84
C PHE A 12 -17.47 -18.90 31.22
N LEU A 13 -18.80 -19.02 31.16
CA LEU A 13 -19.51 -20.27 31.43
C LEU A 13 -19.21 -21.33 30.35
N LYS A 14 -19.22 -20.92 29.07
CA LYS A 14 -18.87 -21.78 27.93
C LYS A 14 -17.43 -22.26 28.01
N TYR A 15 -16.50 -21.39 28.39
CA TYR A 15 -15.10 -21.76 28.59
C TYR A 15 -14.90 -22.76 29.73
N LYS A 16 -15.62 -22.60 30.85
CA LYS A 16 -15.60 -23.57 31.96
C LYS A 16 -16.16 -24.93 31.56
N LEU A 17 -17.28 -24.97 30.84
CA LEU A 17 -17.86 -26.22 30.36
C LEU A 17 -16.94 -26.92 29.36
N PHE A 18 -16.26 -26.16 28.50
CA PHE A 18 -15.29 -26.70 27.56
C PHE A 18 -14.08 -27.31 28.28
N ILE A 19 -13.48 -26.62 29.25
CA ILE A 19 -12.39 -27.16 30.07
C ILE A 19 -12.85 -28.43 30.82
N LEU A 20 -14.06 -28.43 31.38
CA LEU A 20 -14.58 -29.60 32.08
C LEU A 20 -14.75 -30.80 31.13
N SER A 21 -15.19 -30.55 29.89
CA SER A 21 -15.28 -31.59 28.87
C SER A 21 -13.91 -32.12 28.45
N ILE A 22 -12.90 -31.24 28.34
CA ILE A 22 -11.53 -31.65 28.05
C ILE A 22 -10.96 -32.48 29.20
N ILE A 23 -11.18 -32.10 30.45
CA ILE A 23 -10.71 -32.87 31.61
C ILE A 23 -11.37 -34.25 31.65
N LEU A 24 -12.69 -34.32 31.44
CA LEU A 24 -13.40 -35.61 31.36
C LEU A 24 -12.93 -36.48 30.19
N ILE A 25 -12.59 -35.87 29.05
CA ILE A 25 -12.01 -36.57 27.91
C ILE A 25 -10.57 -37.00 28.24
N ASN A 26 -9.77 -36.17 28.89
CA ASN A 26 -8.37 -36.48 29.20
C ASN A 26 -8.25 -37.56 30.27
N ASP A 27 -9.13 -37.60 31.28
CA ASP A 27 -9.20 -38.73 32.22
C ASP A 27 -9.65 -40.04 31.53
N LEU A 28 -10.44 -39.92 30.46
CA LEU A 28 -10.74 -41.05 29.57
C LEU A 28 -9.49 -41.44 28.75
N PHE A 29 -8.72 -40.48 28.26
CA PHE A 29 -7.58 -40.70 27.35
C PHE A 29 -6.26 -41.10 28.04
N ILE A 30 -6.00 -40.64 29.28
CA ILE A 30 -4.81 -41.01 30.05
C ILE A 30 -4.85 -42.48 30.47
N ASN A 31 -6.03 -43.09 30.54
CA ASN A 31 -6.20 -44.54 30.67
C ASN A 31 -6.24 -45.29 29.32
N ILE A 32 -6.28 -44.59 28.19
CA ILE A 32 -6.41 -45.19 26.86
C ILE A 32 -5.03 -45.56 26.29
N ASP A 33 -3.93 -44.87 26.59
CA ASP A 33 -2.63 -45.24 26.00
C ASP A 33 -2.07 -46.58 26.54
N SER A 34 -2.35 -46.92 27.80
CA SER A 34 -2.01 -48.25 28.36
C SER A 34 -3.04 -49.34 27.99
N VAL A 35 -4.27 -48.96 27.63
CA VAL A 35 -5.33 -49.88 27.18
C VAL A 35 -5.34 -50.09 25.65
N LEU A 36 -4.87 -49.14 24.83
CA LEU A 36 -4.85 -49.24 23.36
C LEU A 36 -3.72 -50.12 22.83
N ALA A 37 -2.56 -50.11 23.49
CA ALA A 37 -1.45 -50.99 23.10
C ALA A 37 -1.76 -52.47 23.40
N TYR A 38 -2.49 -52.76 24.48
CA TYR A 38 -3.01 -54.10 24.77
C TYR A 38 -4.29 -54.44 23.98
N SER A 39 -5.13 -53.44 23.65
CA SER A 39 -6.41 -53.72 22.97
C SER A 39 -6.30 -53.84 21.46
N TRP A 40 -5.34 -53.26 20.72
CA TRP A 40 -5.38 -53.41 19.25
C TRP A 40 -5.09 -54.85 18.79
N TYR A 41 -4.16 -55.56 19.42
CA TYR A 41 -3.91 -56.97 19.10
C TYR A 41 -5.07 -57.87 19.56
N GLU A 42 -5.63 -57.65 20.75
CA GLU A 42 -6.80 -58.40 21.22
C GLU A 42 -8.08 -58.06 20.45
N PHE A 43 -8.27 -56.81 20.04
CA PHE A 43 -9.37 -56.33 19.22
C PHE A 43 -9.23 -56.86 17.80
N SER A 44 -8.07 -56.73 17.15
CA SER A 44 -7.86 -57.24 15.79
C SER A 44 -7.91 -58.78 15.74
N SER A 45 -7.40 -59.47 16.76
CA SER A 45 -7.49 -60.93 16.85
C SER A 45 -8.89 -61.42 17.24
N SER A 46 -9.62 -60.73 18.12
CA SER A 46 -11.03 -61.04 18.41
C SER A 46 -11.95 -60.69 17.24
N MET A 47 -11.69 -59.60 16.51
CA MET A 47 -12.31 -59.28 15.22
C MET A 47 -12.01 -60.38 14.21
N SER A 48 -10.75 -60.76 14.01
CA SER A 48 -10.36 -61.83 13.08
C SER A 48 -10.98 -63.18 13.43
N ARG A 49 -11.02 -63.56 14.72
CA ARG A 49 -11.71 -64.78 15.19
C ARG A 49 -13.22 -64.68 15.04
N SER A 50 -13.80 -63.50 15.26
CA SER A 50 -15.23 -63.26 15.02
C SER A 50 -15.54 -63.37 13.54
N PHE A 51 -14.70 -62.80 12.67
CA PHE A 51 -14.78 -62.84 11.20
C PHE A 51 -14.48 -64.21 10.56
N ASN A 52 -13.90 -65.15 11.30
CA ASN A 52 -13.67 -66.53 10.83
C ASN A 52 -14.79 -67.52 11.23
N LYS A 53 -15.78 -67.12 12.03
CA LYS A 53 -16.95 -67.97 12.34
C LYS A 53 -18.05 -67.77 11.30
N VAL A 54 -18.52 -68.85 10.68
CA VAL A 54 -19.40 -68.92 9.48
C VAL A 54 -20.73 -68.10 9.54
N ASP A 55 -21.08 -67.47 10.67
CA ASP A 55 -22.35 -66.74 10.87
C ASP A 55 -22.22 -65.20 11.04
N ILE A 56 -21.09 -64.56 10.71
CA ILE A 56 -20.95 -63.08 10.87
C ILE A 56 -21.95 -62.31 10.03
N PHE A 57 -22.35 -62.84 8.87
CA PHE A 57 -23.33 -62.23 7.98
C PHE A 57 -24.78 -62.51 8.39
N SER A 58 -25.04 -62.85 9.65
CA SER A 58 -26.40 -62.79 10.17
C SER A 58 -26.95 -61.36 10.00
N PHE A 59 -28.22 -61.27 9.62
CA PHE A 59 -28.88 -60.00 9.31
C PHE A 59 -28.78 -58.99 10.46
N SER A 60 -28.80 -59.47 11.71
CA SER A 60 -28.67 -58.65 12.93
C SER A 60 -27.30 -57.96 13.04
N ASN A 61 -26.21 -58.67 12.73
CA ASN A 61 -24.87 -58.12 12.82
C ASN A 61 -24.60 -57.09 11.71
N LEU A 62 -25.15 -57.34 10.51
CA LEU A 62 -25.07 -56.40 9.39
C LEU A 62 -25.80 -55.10 9.70
N PHE A 63 -26.97 -55.18 10.35
CA PHE A 63 -27.72 -53.99 10.79
C PHE A 63 -26.92 -53.14 11.80
N ILE A 64 -26.26 -53.77 12.77
CA ILE A 64 -25.43 -53.06 13.76
C ILE A 64 -24.25 -52.35 13.06
N LEU A 65 -23.59 -53.01 12.11
CA LEU A 65 -22.48 -52.41 11.35
C LEU A 65 -22.94 -51.20 10.52
N ILE A 66 -24.11 -51.28 9.88
CA ILE A 66 -24.70 -50.13 9.17
C ILE A 66 -24.98 -48.98 10.12
N LEU A 67 -25.53 -49.25 11.32
CA LEU A 67 -25.77 -48.21 12.33
C LEU A 67 -24.47 -47.53 12.76
N ILE A 68 -23.37 -48.28 12.95
CA ILE A 68 -22.06 -47.72 13.30
C ILE A 68 -21.52 -46.83 12.16
N ILE A 69 -21.64 -47.27 10.90
CA ILE A 69 -21.20 -46.45 9.76
C ILE A 69 -22.02 -45.15 9.68
N LEU A 70 -23.35 -45.23 9.90
CA LEU A 70 -24.22 -44.06 9.89
C LEU A 70 -23.90 -43.08 11.01
N THR A 71 -23.57 -43.55 12.23
CA THR A 71 -23.18 -42.66 13.32
C THR A 71 -21.86 -41.97 13.05
N ILE A 72 -20.86 -42.68 12.49
CA ILE A 72 -19.58 -42.09 12.08
C ILE A 72 -19.80 -41.04 10.98
N ALA A 73 -20.59 -41.35 9.96
CA ALA A 73 -20.93 -40.42 8.88
C ALA A 73 -21.64 -39.16 9.40
N PHE A 74 -22.55 -39.33 10.37
CA PHE A 74 -23.25 -38.23 11.02
C PHE A 74 -22.29 -37.31 11.81
N ILE A 75 -21.33 -37.89 12.53
CA ILE A 75 -20.29 -37.13 13.25
C ILE A 75 -19.43 -36.33 12.26
N ILE A 76 -18.95 -36.95 11.17
CA ILE A 76 -18.16 -36.26 10.14
C ILE A 76 -18.96 -35.12 9.50
N TYR A 77 -20.23 -35.35 9.19
CA TYR A 77 -21.12 -34.33 8.66
C TYR A 77 -21.27 -33.14 9.63
N PHE A 78 -21.45 -33.42 10.92
CA PHE A 78 -21.58 -32.38 11.93
C PHE A 78 -20.30 -31.54 12.08
N LEU A 79 -19.13 -32.18 12.14
CA LEU A 79 -17.84 -31.49 12.20
C LEU A 79 -17.60 -30.62 10.96
N ARG A 80 -17.89 -31.14 9.75
CA ARG A 80 -17.77 -30.36 8.51
C ARG A 80 -18.72 -29.16 8.50
N ARG A 81 -19.96 -29.35 8.97
CA ARG A 81 -20.95 -28.27 9.03
C ARG A 81 -20.49 -27.11 9.91
N GLU A 82 -19.87 -27.39 11.04
CA GLU A 82 -19.37 -26.35 11.95
C GLU A 82 -18.13 -25.66 11.39
N ALA A 83 -17.20 -26.39 10.78
CA ALA A 83 -16.03 -25.81 10.11
C ALA A 83 -16.44 -24.86 8.96
N VAL A 84 -17.48 -25.19 8.19
CA VAL A 84 -18.00 -24.31 7.13
C VAL A 84 -18.57 -23.02 7.72
N ARG A 85 -19.28 -23.08 8.85
CA ARG A 85 -19.83 -21.89 9.52
C ARG A 85 -18.72 -20.93 9.96
N GLN A 86 -17.67 -21.44 10.62
CA GLN A 86 -16.54 -20.61 11.05
C GLN A 86 -15.83 -19.93 9.87
N ASN A 87 -15.67 -20.64 8.76
CA ASN A 87 -15.07 -20.08 7.54
C ASN A 87 -15.91 -18.95 6.92
N LEU A 88 -17.25 -19.03 7.00
CA LEU A 88 -18.12 -17.97 6.50
C LEU A 88 -18.03 -16.70 7.37
N GLU A 89 -18.02 -16.86 8.68
CA GLU A 89 -17.85 -15.74 9.62
C GLU A 89 -16.48 -15.07 9.44
N ALA A 90 -15.40 -15.86 9.32
CA ALA A 90 -14.07 -15.34 9.05
C ALA A 90 -14.01 -14.55 7.73
N ARG A 91 -14.68 -15.05 6.66
CA ARG A 91 -14.79 -14.33 5.39
C ARG A 91 -15.57 -13.03 5.50
N GLN A 92 -16.65 -13.00 6.28
CA GLN A 92 -17.41 -11.77 6.53
C GLN A 92 -16.59 -10.76 7.35
N ALA A 93 -15.95 -11.21 8.43
CA ALA A 93 -15.07 -10.38 9.24
C ALA A 93 -13.91 -9.81 8.41
N TYR A 94 -13.32 -10.61 7.53
CA TYR A 94 -12.28 -10.15 6.61
C TYR A 94 -12.79 -9.09 5.62
N LYS A 95 -13.98 -9.28 5.05
CA LYS A 95 -14.61 -8.27 4.17
C LYS A 95 -14.88 -6.96 4.92
N GLU A 96 -15.38 -7.03 6.15
CA GLU A 96 -15.62 -5.84 6.97
C GLU A 96 -14.31 -5.15 7.38
N PHE A 97 -13.28 -5.90 7.72
CA PHE A 97 -11.94 -5.38 7.97
C PHE A 97 -11.39 -4.61 6.76
N LEU A 98 -11.53 -5.15 5.54
CA LEU A 98 -11.13 -4.46 4.31
C LEU A 98 -11.92 -3.18 4.06
N LYS A 99 -13.23 -3.17 4.32
CA LYS A 99 -14.06 -1.93 4.25
C LYS A 99 -13.57 -0.89 5.24
N GLN A 100 -13.30 -1.28 6.48
CA GLN A 100 -12.77 -0.37 7.50
C GLN A 100 -11.40 0.18 7.10
N GLN A 101 -10.51 -0.64 6.54
CA GLN A 101 -9.24 -0.16 6.01
C GLN A 101 -9.43 0.83 4.87
N ARG A 102 -10.37 0.59 3.94
CA ARG A 102 -10.70 1.57 2.89
C ARG A 102 -11.17 2.89 3.48
N ILE A 103 -12.01 2.87 4.51
CA ILE A 103 -12.50 4.08 5.17
C ILE A 103 -11.37 4.81 5.92
N LYS A 104 -10.44 4.09 6.56
CA LYS A 104 -9.27 4.69 7.21
C LYS A 104 -8.25 5.28 6.22
N ARG A 105 -8.21 4.76 5.00
CA ARG A 105 -7.37 5.27 3.90
C ARG A 105 -8.06 6.32 3.04
N LEU A 106 -9.37 6.53 3.20
CA LEU A 106 -9.96 7.76 2.71
C LEU A 106 -9.25 8.85 3.51
N PRO A 107 -8.53 9.78 2.85
CA PRO A 107 -8.01 10.92 3.57
C PRO A 107 -9.21 11.53 4.29
N GLN A 108 -9.18 11.53 5.63
CA GLN A 108 -10.07 12.41 6.38
C GLN A 108 -9.98 13.74 5.67
N ALA A 109 -11.12 14.29 5.23
CA ALA A 109 -11.16 15.57 4.58
C ALA A 109 -10.37 16.53 5.49
N VAL A 110 -9.14 16.83 5.09
CA VAL A 110 -8.20 17.54 5.95
C VAL A 110 -8.85 18.88 6.18
N GLU A 111 -9.18 19.21 7.43
CA GLU A 111 -9.74 20.51 7.77
C GLU A 111 -8.78 21.58 7.22
N GLY A 112 -9.19 22.26 6.14
CA GLY A 112 -8.36 23.21 5.40
C GLY A 112 -8.12 22.89 3.92
N GLN A 113 -8.44 21.68 3.42
CA GLN A 113 -8.32 21.37 2.00
C GLN A 113 -9.50 21.97 1.21
N LYS A 114 -9.34 23.22 0.76
CA LYS A 114 -10.35 23.98 0.00
C LYS A 114 -10.63 23.44 -1.41
N ARG A 115 -9.88 22.44 -1.88
CA ARG A 115 -9.94 21.95 -3.28
C ARG A 115 -10.57 20.57 -3.35
N ASN A 116 -11.65 20.46 -4.12
CA ASN A 116 -12.36 19.20 -4.37
C ASN A 116 -11.66 18.31 -5.42
N TRP A 117 -10.72 18.85 -6.19
CA TRP A 117 -10.09 18.18 -7.31
C TRP A 117 -8.57 18.32 -7.28
N PHE A 118 -7.88 17.23 -7.61
CA PHE A 118 -6.43 17.24 -7.87
C PHE A 118 -6.12 18.01 -9.17
N ARG A 119 -4.94 18.66 -9.23
CA ARG A 119 -4.43 19.37 -10.42
C ARG A 119 -3.20 18.66 -10.96
N LEU A 120 -3.30 18.13 -12.16
CA LEU A 120 -2.17 17.55 -12.88
C LEU A 120 -1.41 18.66 -13.59
N LYS A 121 -0.09 18.73 -13.38
CA LYS A 121 0.79 19.57 -14.20
C LYS A 121 0.99 18.90 -15.55
N THR A 122 0.84 19.65 -16.62
CA THR A 122 0.95 19.14 -17.99
C THR A 122 1.31 20.28 -18.91
N GLU A 123 1.71 19.97 -20.14
CA GLU A 123 2.00 20.92 -21.21
C GLU A 123 1.20 20.50 -22.44
N LEU A 124 -0.07 20.93 -22.49
CA LEU A 124 -0.97 20.62 -23.60
C LEU A 124 -1.26 21.86 -24.42
N ASP A 125 -1.32 21.70 -25.73
CA ASP A 125 -1.78 22.78 -26.60
C ASP A 125 -3.27 23.06 -26.38
N ILE A 126 -3.61 24.35 -26.32
CA ILE A 126 -5.00 24.82 -26.21
C ILE A 126 -5.25 25.89 -27.27
N GLN A 127 -6.44 25.85 -27.86
CA GLN A 127 -6.96 26.90 -28.73
C GLN A 127 -8.14 27.56 -28.05
N TRP A 128 -8.15 28.88 -27.91
CA TRP A 128 -9.17 29.59 -27.14
C TRP A 128 -9.61 30.90 -27.80
N ILE A 129 -10.81 31.36 -27.46
CA ILE A 129 -11.36 32.65 -27.89
C ILE A 129 -12.30 33.20 -26.80
N PRO A 130 -12.46 34.52 -26.66
CA PRO A 130 -13.57 35.08 -25.88
C PRO A 130 -14.92 34.55 -26.35
N SER A 131 -15.77 34.08 -25.43
CA SER A 131 -17.06 33.46 -25.79
C SER A 131 -17.97 34.41 -26.59
N SER A 132 -17.87 35.72 -26.37
CA SER A 132 -18.60 36.75 -27.12
C SER A 132 -18.20 36.86 -28.61
N LEU A 133 -17.05 36.28 -28.98
CA LEU A 133 -16.53 36.27 -30.35
C LEU A 133 -16.68 34.90 -31.01
N ALA A 134 -16.95 33.83 -30.26
CA ALA A 134 -17.00 32.46 -30.78
C ALA A 134 -17.94 32.30 -31.99
N ASP A 135 -19.15 32.89 -31.94
CA ASP A 135 -20.13 32.82 -33.04
C ASP A 135 -19.68 33.52 -34.35
N LYS A 136 -18.66 34.39 -34.28
CA LYS A 136 -18.23 35.26 -35.39
C LYS A 136 -16.97 34.76 -36.09
N TYR A 137 -16.24 33.84 -35.48
CA TYR A 137 -14.92 33.43 -35.92
C TYR A 137 -14.86 31.93 -36.16
N ASN A 138 -14.00 31.50 -37.08
CA ASN A 138 -13.76 30.07 -37.28
C ASN A 138 -12.72 29.59 -36.28
N LYS A 139 -12.67 28.27 -36.05
CA LYS A 139 -11.65 27.62 -35.20
C LYS A 139 -10.20 28.04 -35.55
N LYS A 140 -9.92 28.38 -36.81
CA LYS A 140 -8.60 28.82 -37.28
C LYS A 140 -8.16 30.17 -36.71
N ASP A 141 -9.11 30.97 -36.25
CA ASP A 141 -8.89 32.31 -35.71
C ASP A 141 -8.72 32.29 -34.18
N TYR A 142 -8.74 31.11 -33.56
CA TYR A 142 -8.58 30.96 -32.12
C TYR A 142 -7.13 31.22 -31.73
N TYR A 143 -6.94 31.89 -30.61
CA TYR A 143 -5.64 32.13 -30.03
C TYR A 143 -5.04 30.82 -29.53
N LYS A 144 -3.72 30.68 -29.67
CA LYS A 144 -3.00 29.53 -29.15
C LYS A 144 -2.51 29.80 -27.73
N GLY A 145 -2.48 28.76 -26.91
CA GLY A 145 -1.88 28.78 -25.59
C GLY A 145 -1.34 27.40 -25.21
N CYS A 146 -0.74 27.33 -24.02
CA CYS A 146 -0.24 26.08 -23.43
C CYS A 146 -0.84 25.88 -22.04
N VAL A 147 -1.56 24.79 -21.82
CA VAL A 147 -2.07 24.38 -20.52
C VAL A 147 -0.89 24.05 -19.61
N ILE A 148 -0.86 24.61 -18.40
CA ILE A 148 0.15 24.40 -17.37
C ILE A 148 -0.33 23.38 -16.33
N ASN A 149 -1.63 23.42 -16.00
CA ASN A 149 -2.27 22.39 -15.21
C ASN A 149 -3.75 22.27 -15.50
N ILE A 150 -4.29 21.07 -15.28
CA ILE A 150 -5.70 20.73 -15.49
C ILE A 150 -6.25 19.93 -14.31
N SER A 151 -7.54 20.11 -14.03
CA SER A 151 -8.31 19.41 -13.01
C SER A 151 -9.71 19.12 -13.52
N GLY A 152 -10.50 18.33 -12.79
CA GLY A 152 -11.93 18.11 -13.13
C GLY A 152 -12.82 19.36 -13.07
N GLY A 153 -12.34 20.47 -12.49
CA GLY A 153 -13.12 21.71 -12.35
C GLY A 153 -12.64 22.89 -13.21
N GLY A 154 -11.49 22.76 -13.88
CA GLY A 154 -10.88 23.88 -14.59
C GLY A 154 -9.42 23.62 -14.94
N LEU A 155 -8.80 24.60 -15.59
CA LEU A 155 -7.41 24.56 -16.01
C LEU A 155 -6.72 25.91 -15.85
N LEU A 156 -5.40 25.91 -15.89
CA LEU A 156 -4.53 27.08 -15.98
C LEU A 156 -3.76 26.96 -17.29
N PHE A 157 -3.80 27.98 -18.13
CA PHE A 157 -3.00 28.01 -19.35
C PHE A 157 -2.25 29.33 -19.51
N ARG A 158 -1.16 29.29 -20.27
CA ARG A 158 -0.37 30.44 -20.67
C ARG A 158 -0.78 30.90 -22.06
N SER A 159 -0.91 32.20 -22.25
CA SER A 159 -1.28 32.87 -23.50
C SER A 159 -0.38 34.08 -23.76
N ASN A 160 -0.14 34.40 -25.03
CA ASN A 160 0.48 35.67 -25.44
C ASN A 160 -0.54 36.81 -25.47
N GLU A 161 -1.82 36.47 -25.58
CA GLU A 161 -2.92 37.42 -25.71
C GLU A 161 -3.59 37.63 -24.37
N LEU A 162 -3.88 38.89 -24.05
CA LEU A 162 -4.57 39.28 -22.83
C LEU A 162 -6.04 38.89 -22.90
N VAL A 163 -6.51 38.13 -21.90
CA VAL A 163 -7.92 37.79 -21.75
C VAL A 163 -8.64 38.91 -21.00
N THR A 164 -9.47 39.68 -21.71
CA THR A 164 -10.31 40.73 -21.10
C THR A 164 -11.75 40.29 -20.87
N ALA A 165 -12.14 39.12 -21.38
CA ALA A 165 -13.49 38.58 -21.25
C ALA A 165 -13.64 37.74 -19.98
N ASN A 166 -14.85 37.71 -19.43
CA ASN A 166 -15.19 36.87 -18.28
C ASN A 166 -15.36 35.39 -18.66
N GLU A 167 -15.68 35.10 -19.92
CA GLU A 167 -15.92 33.74 -20.40
C GLU A 167 -15.13 33.48 -21.67
N VAL A 168 -14.59 32.27 -21.78
CA VAL A 168 -13.81 31.79 -22.90
C VAL A 168 -14.33 30.44 -23.40
N GLU A 169 -14.31 30.27 -24.70
CA GLU A 169 -14.51 29.00 -25.38
C GLU A 169 -13.13 28.46 -25.77
N PHE A 170 -12.90 27.16 -25.59
CA PHE A 170 -11.63 26.56 -25.93
C PHE A 170 -11.72 25.09 -26.33
N TYR A 171 -10.69 24.67 -27.06
CA TYR A 171 -10.46 23.30 -27.50
C TYR A 171 -9.17 22.78 -26.89
N ILE A 172 -9.23 21.60 -26.28
CA ILE A 172 -8.08 20.85 -25.79
C ILE A 172 -8.11 19.45 -26.38
N GLU A 173 -6.95 18.90 -26.69
CA GLU A 173 -6.82 17.52 -27.15
C GLU A 173 -6.30 16.65 -25.99
N LEU A 174 -7.06 15.60 -25.66
CA LEU A 174 -6.73 14.65 -24.60
C LEU A 174 -6.78 13.25 -25.20
N ASP A 175 -5.67 12.52 -25.17
CA ASP A 175 -5.54 11.17 -25.77
C ASP A 175 -6.02 11.08 -27.24
N GLY A 176 -5.76 12.13 -28.03
CA GLY A 176 -6.18 12.20 -29.44
C GLY A 176 -7.64 12.62 -29.67
N GLU A 177 -8.40 12.85 -28.59
CA GLU A 177 -9.78 13.34 -28.66
C GLU A 177 -9.82 14.84 -28.43
N LEU A 178 -10.30 15.57 -29.44
CA LEU A 178 -10.50 17.01 -29.36
C LEU A 178 -11.79 17.33 -28.62
N MET A 179 -11.67 17.95 -27.45
CA MET A 179 -12.79 18.34 -26.60
C MET A 179 -13.07 19.83 -26.70
N HIS A 180 -14.33 20.19 -26.91
CA HIS A 180 -14.84 21.56 -26.87
C HIS A 180 -15.44 21.87 -25.49
N LEU A 181 -14.95 22.94 -24.85
CA LEU A 181 -15.31 23.34 -23.49
C LEU A 181 -15.50 24.86 -23.37
N ASN A 182 -16.38 25.24 -22.43
CA ASN A 182 -16.58 26.62 -22.02
C ASN A 182 -16.04 26.83 -20.62
N GLY A 183 -15.54 28.02 -20.34
CA GLY A 183 -15.01 28.35 -19.03
C GLY A 183 -15.16 29.80 -18.63
N GLU A 184 -15.33 30.02 -17.34
CA GLU A 184 -15.30 31.32 -16.68
C GLU A 184 -13.86 31.64 -16.27
N VAL A 185 -13.37 32.81 -16.64
CA VAL A 185 -12.05 33.32 -16.29
C VAL A 185 -12.08 33.76 -14.83
N VAL A 186 -11.35 33.04 -13.97
CA VAL A 186 -11.33 33.31 -12.52
C VAL A 186 -10.13 34.15 -12.09
N ARG A 187 -9.07 34.20 -12.90
CA ARG A 187 -7.89 35.04 -12.66
C ARG A 187 -7.06 35.18 -13.94
N VAL A 188 -6.38 36.30 -14.05
CA VAL A 188 -5.35 36.56 -15.07
C VAL A 188 -4.14 37.16 -14.35
N GLU A 189 -2.98 36.52 -14.51
CA GLU A 189 -1.70 36.96 -13.94
C GLU A 189 -0.74 37.26 -15.09
N GLU A 190 -0.02 38.38 -15.03
CA GLU A 190 1.01 38.72 -16.02
C GLU A 190 2.34 38.09 -15.60
N GLU A 191 2.99 37.40 -16.52
CA GLU A 191 4.30 36.77 -16.36
C GLU A 191 5.24 37.37 -17.40
N GLN A 192 6.38 37.89 -16.96
CA GLN A 192 7.39 38.46 -17.85
C GLN A 192 8.45 37.41 -18.14
N GLU A 193 8.55 36.98 -19.39
CA GLU A 193 9.46 35.92 -19.83
C GLU A 193 10.29 36.43 -21.01
N ASN A 194 11.60 36.63 -20.82
CA ASN A 194 12.54 37.04 -21.87
C ASN A 194 12.07 38.26 -22.69
N ASP A 195 11.68 39.35 -22.01
CA ASP A 195 11.09 40.58 -22.57
C ASP A 195 9.70 40.45 -23.23
N ASP A 196 9.16 39.24 -23.40
CA ASP A 196 7.79 39.03 -23.85
C ASP A 196 6.82 38.96 -22.67
N LYS A 197 5.67 39.61 -22.83
CA LYS A 197 4.55 39.51 -21.90
C LYS A 197 3.77 38.23 -22.15
N LYS A 198 3.64 37.40 -21.13
CA LYS A 198 2.78 36.22 -21.11
C LYS A 198 1.69 36.41 -20.06
N TYR A 199 0.57 35.75 -20.26
CA TYR A 199 -0.57 35.79 -19.37
C TYR A 199 -0.91 34.38 -18.90
N LEU A 200 -0.92 34.18 -17.59
CA LEU A 200 -1.41 32.98 -16.93
C LEU A 200 -2.89 33.16 -16.63
N VAL A 201 -3.72 32.38 -17.33
CA VAL A 201 -5.18 32.50 -17.30
C VAL A 201 -5.75 31.29 -16.59
N GLY A 202 -6.35 31.53 -15.42
CA GLY A 202 -7.07 30.51 -14.68
C GLY A 202 -8.52 30.46 -15.13
N VAL A 203 -8.99 29.28 -15.54
CA VAL A 203 -10.35 29.08 -16.06
C VAL A 203 -11.05 27.97 -15.28
N LYS A 204 -12.30 28.24 -14.90
CA LYS A 204 -13.22 27.28 -14.28
C LYS A 204 -14.21 26.79 -15.33
N PHE A 205 -14.39 25.48 -15.47
CA PHE A 205 -15.33 24.93 -16.45
C PHE A 205 -16.78 25.32 -16.13
N ILE A 206 -17.52 25.77 -17.15
CA ILE A 206 -18.95 26.06 -17.08
C ILE A 206 -19.69 25.23 -18.13
N ASN A 207 -20.91 24.80 -17.82
CA ASN A 207 -21.76 23.99 -18.71
C ASN A 207 -21.11 22.69 -19.25
N ILE A 208 -20.09 22.16 -18.57
CA ILE A 208 -19.45 20.90 -18.93
C ILE A 208 -20.40 19.71 -18.66
N LYS A 209 -20.53 18.81 -19.63
CA LYS A 209 -21.29 17.55 -19.47
C LYS A 209 -20.58 16.64 -18.48
N GLU A 210 -21.34 15.87 -17.70
CA GLU A 210 -20.78 14.90 -16.74
C GLU A 210 -19.82 13.91 -17.42
N VAL A 211 -20.19 13.41 -18.61
CA VAL A 211 -19.34 12.53 -19.43
C VAL A 211 -18.00 13.18 -19.80
N GLN A 212 -17.99 14.47 -20.18
CA GLN A 212 -16.75 15.19 -20.49
C GLN A 212 -15.89 15.38 -19.25
N ARG A 213 -16.52 15.69 -18.10
CA ARG A 213 -15.81 15.82 -16.82
C ARG A 213 -15.16 14.51 -16.41
N ASP A 214 -15.90 13.40 -16.48
CA ASP A 214 -15.41 12.07 -16.15
C ASP A 214 -14.27 11.64 -17.07
N TYR A 215 -14.33 12.03 -18.35
CA TYR A 215 -13.24 11.83 -19.30
C TYR A 215 -11.96 12.56 -18.87
N ILE A 216 -12.06 13.86 -18.54
CA ILE A 216 -10.92 14.65 -18.02
C ILE A 216 -10.35 14.01 -16.75
N ILE A 217 -11.19 13.59 -15.81
CA ILE A 217 -10.75 12.95 -14.55
C ILE A 217 -10.05 11.61 -14.85
N SER A 218 -10.60 10.82 -15.76
CA SER A 218 -10.03 9.53 -16.17
C SER A 218 -8.67 9.72 -16.82
N TRP A 219 -8.55 10.71 -17.70
CA TRP A 219 -7.29 11.12 -18.32
C TRP A 219 -6.26 11.53 -17.27
N ILE A 220 -6.61 12.43 -16.34
CA ILE A 220 -5.72 12.85 -15.24
C ILE A 220 -5.23 11.64 -14.43
N THR A 221 -6.14 10.73 -14.07
CA THR A 221 -5.82 9.55 -13.26
C THR A 221 -4.97 8.54 -14.04
N LYS A 222 -5.11 8.48 -15.36
CA LYS A 222 -4.28 7.67 -16.24
C LYS A 222 -2.86 8.26 -16.33
N SER A 223 -2.71 9.54 -16.65
CA SER A 223 -1.41 10.20 -16.75
C SER A 223 -0.62 10.14 -15.44
N GLN A 224 -1.28 10.27 -14.28
CA GLN A 224 -0.62 10.08 -12.98
C GLN A 224 -0.03 8.68 -12.79
N ARG A 225 -0.74 7.64 -13.26
CA ARG A 225 -0.28 6.26 -13.13
C ARG A 225 0.93 6.00 -14.04
N GLU A 226 0.93 6.61 -15.22
CA GLU A 226 2.05 6.55 -16.16
C GLU A 226 3.28 7.25 -15.59
N GLU A 227 3.15 8.46 -15.05
CA GLU A 227 4.25 9.19 -14.42
C GLU A 227 4.88 8.41 -13.24
N VAL A 228 4.06 7.71 -12.44
CA VAL A 228 4.56 6.85 -11.35
C VAL A 228 5.22 5.57 -11.88
N SER A 229 4.79 5.04 -13.03
CA SER A 229 5.41 3.87 -13.65
C SER A 229 6.77 4.22 -14.23
N ASN A 230 6.83 5.29 -15.02
CA ASN A 230 8.07 5.73 -15.68
C ASN A 230 9.15 6.09 -14.65
N ASN A 231 8.78 6.82 -13.59
CA ASN A 231 9.73 7.11 -12.50
C ASN A 231 10.31 5.84 -11.83
N LYS A 232 9.58 4.73 -11.79
CA LYS A 232 10.10 3.47 -11.24
C LYS A 232 11.03 2.76 -12.21
N GLU A 233 10.76 2.86 -13.50
CA GLU A 233 11.62 2.30 -14.55
C GLU A 233 12.95 3.05 -14.62
N GLU A 234 12.93 4.38 -14.60
CA GLU A 234 14.14 5.23 -14.55
C GLU A 234 15.01 4.95 -13.32
N LEU A 235 14.39 4.77 -12.14
CA LEU A 235 15.12 4.40 -10.91
C LEU A 235 15.74 3.01 -10.97
N ASN A 236 15.12 2.07 -11.69
CA ASN A 236 15.66 0.73 -11.87
C ASN A 236 16.81 0.75 -12.89
N GLU A 237 16.67 1.46 -14.01
CA GLU A 237 17.73 1.59 -15.02
C GLU A 237 18.96 2.31 -14.46
N GLU A 238 18.80 3.41 -13.70
CA GLU A 238 19.93 4.06 -13.03
C GLU A 238 20.62 3.15 -12.01
N SER A 239 19.88 2.26 -11.34
CA SER A 239 20.46 1.31 -10.39
C SER A 239 21.25 0.18 -11.08
N GLU A 240 20.81 -0.25 -12.26
CA GLU A 240 21.52 -1.25 -13.07
C GLU A 240 22.80 -0.66 -13.68
N ASP A 241 22.74 0.57 -14.20
CA ASP A 241 23.88 1.27 -14.79
C ASP A 241 24.97 1.61 -13.75
N ASN A 242 24.54 1.94 -12.52
CA ASN A 242 25.46 2.15 -11.40
C ASN A 242 26.06 0.84 -10.88
N ASN A 243 25.33 -0.27 -10.88
CA ASN A 243 25.88 -1.57 -10.54
C ASN A 243 26.88 -2.05 -11.61
N GLU A 244 26.63 -1.81 -12.90
CA GLU A 244 27.58 -2.17 -13.95
C GLU A 244 28.87 -1.34 -13.90
N LYS A 245 28.78 -0.04 -13.57
CA LYS A 245 29.96 0.81 -13.31
C LYS A 245 30.73 0.36 -12.07
N THR A 246 30.03 -0.02 -11.00
CA THR A 246 30.67 -0.51 -9.76
C THR A 246 31.39 -1.83 -10.01
N ASN A 247 30.78 -2.76 -10.73
CA ASN A 247 31.40 -4.03 -11.11
C ASN A 247 32.63 -3.84 -12.03
N LYS A 248 32.59 -2.90 -12.98
CA LYS A 248 33.76 -2.57 -13.82
C LYS A 248 34.89 -1.92 -13.02
N ILE A 249 34.57 -1.13 -11.99
CA ILE A 249 35.56 -0.55 -11.08
C ILE A 249 36.19 -1.65 -10.23
N GLU A 250 35.38 -2.56 -9.65
CA GLU A 250 35.89 -3.70 -8.86
C GLU A 250 36.74 -4.67 -9.70
N GLU A 251 36.37 -4.93 -10.96
CA GLU A 251 37.16 -5.74 -11.89
C GLU A 251 38.46 -5.03 -12.32
N PHE A 252 38.46 -3.69 -12.42
CA PHE A 252 39.67 -2.91 -12.66
C PHE A 252 40.57 -2.86 -11.42
N THR A 253 40.02 -2.78 -10.20
CA THR A 253 40.77 -2.79 -8.94
C THR A 253 41.36 -4.17 -8.64
N ALA A 254 40.62 -5.26 -8.90
CA ALA A 254 41.10 -6.63 -8.72
C ALA A 254 42.26 -6.98 -9.68
N ASN A 255 42.29 -6.39 -10.88
CA ASN A 255 43.40 -6.56 -11.83
C ASN A 255 44.62 -5.66 -11.54
N GLN A 256 44.46 -4.61 -10.72
CA GLN A 256 45.60 -3.82 -10.22
C GLN A 256 46.24 -4.43 -8.97
N GLU A 257 45.50 -5.18 -8.15
CA GLU A 257 46.03 -5.87 -6.97
C GLU A 257 46.91 -7.10 -7.28
N THR A 258 46.91 -7.62 -8.51
CA THR A 258 47.78 -8.75 -8.90
C THR A 258 49.17 -8.35 -9.40
N THR A 259 49.56 -7.07 -9.34
CA THR A 259 50.91 -6.66 -9.83
C THR A 259 51.77 -5.92 -8.81
N ASN A 260 51.33 -5.73 -7.56
CA ASN A 260 52.17 -5.11 -6.53
C ASN A 260 52.05 -5.83 -5.19
N GLU A 261 52.54 -7.08 -5.12
CA GLU A 261 53.11 -7.58 -3.88
C GLU A 261 54.53 -7.04 -3.74
N LYS A 262 54.66 -5.84 -3.16
CA LYS A 262 55.62 -5.51 -2.10
C LYS A 262 55.62 -4.00 -1.83
N GLU A 263 55.66 -3.72 -0.54
CA GLU A 263 55.88 -2.44 0.13
C GLU A 263 54.61 -1.61 0.47
N ASP A 264 54.60 -1.26 1.76
CA ASP A 264 53.77 -0.29 2.47
C ASP A 264 52.31 -0.64 2.76
N GLN A 265 52.15 -1.52 3.75
CA GLN A 265 51.06 -1.37 4.72
C GLN A 265 51.30 -0.11 5.56
N ASP A 266 50.53 0.94 5.32
CA ASP A 266 49.86 1.73 6.37
C ASP A 266 48.95 2.81 5.76
N ASN A 267 47.75 2.93 6.32
CA ASN A 267 46.64 3.84 5.98
C ASN A 267 45.65 3.38 4.90
N LEU A 268 44.96 2.27 5.18
CA LEU A 268 43.61 2.06 4.65
C LEU A 268 42.59 2.38 5.76
N PHE A 269 41.75 3.39 5.52
CA PHE A 269 40.65 3.76 6.41
C PHE A 269 39.70 2.57 6.58
N ARG A 270 39.75 1.89 7.73
CA ARG A 270 38.65 1.05 8.19
C ARG A 270 37.71 1.91 9.01
N ALA A 271 36.55 2.26 8.43
CA ALA A 271 35.41 2.65 9.25
C ALA A 271 34.89 1.39 9.95
N GLU A 272 34.91 1.37 11.27
CA GLU A 272 34.29 0.27 12.01
C GLU A 272 32.77 0.27 11.78
N PRO A 273 32.15 -0.89 11.55
CA PRO A 273 30.71 -0.98 11.42
C PRO A 273 30.05 -0.54 12.74
N ILE A 274 29.26 0.53 12.67
CA ILE A 274 28.53 1.05 13.81
C ILE A 274 27.36 0.11 14.10
N HIS A 275 27.42 -0.59 15.23
CA HIS A 275 26.34 -1.47 15.68
C HIS A 275 25.30 -0.68 16.46
N PHE A 276 24.10 -0.60 15.90
CA PHE A 276 22.92 -0.01 16.53
C PHE A 276 22.26 -1.07 17.44
N THR A 277 22.26 -0.85 18.76
CA THR A 277 21.56 -1.71 19.73
C THR A 277 20.44 -0.92 20.42
N GLY A 278 19.29 -1.56 20.68
CA GLY A 278 18.18 -0.97 21.44
C GLY A 278 16.88 -0.67 20.68
N PHE A 279 16.79 -1.00 19.39
CA PHE A 279 15.58 -0.73 18.59
C PHE A 279 14.57 -1.88 18.65
N LYS A 280 13.28 -1.55 18.80
CA LYS A 280 12.20 -2.54 18.64
C LYS A 280 11.87 -2.74 17.16
N LYS A 281 11.47 -3.96 16.81
CA LYS A 281 10.97 -4.28 15.46
C LYS A 281 9.75 -3.37 15.20
N ASP A 282 9.82 -2.57 14.13
CA ASP A 282 8.80 -1.64 13.63
C ASP A 282 8.92 -0.14 14.05
N GLU A 283 10.02 0.29 14.67
CA GLU A 283 10.29 1.72 14.92
C GLU A 283 10.85 2.45 13.67
N GLN A 284 10.33 3.65 13.38
CA GLN A 284 10.84 4.51 12.30
C GLN A 284 11.62 5.70 12.88
N ILE A 285 12.84 5.90 12.39
CA ILE A 285 13.72 6.99 12.81
C ILE A 285 13.97 7.89 11.61
N GLN A 286 13.83 9.20 11.81
CA GLN A 286 14.28 10.17 10.83
C GLN A 286 15.59 10.78 11.31
N LEU A 287 16.62 10.64 10.47
CA LEU A 287 17.92 11.23 10.73
C LEU A 287 18.01 12.54 9.96
N LYS A 288 18.43 13.60 10.65
CA LYS A 288 18.71 14.90 10.05
C LYS A 288 20.19 15.18 10.21
N LEU A 289 20.86 15.37 9.07
CA LEU A 289 22.24 15.79 9.01
C LEU A 289 22.28 17.31 9.14
N ASP A 290 22.98 17.80 10.15
CA ASP A 290 23.23 19.21 10.35
C ASP A 290 24.74 19.47 10.25
N ARG A 291 25.10 20.47 9.44
CA ARG A 291 26.49 20.77 9.11
C ARG A 291 26.81 22.19 9.54
N GLU A 292 27.38 22.33 10.73
CA GLU A 292 27.91 23.58 11.25
C GLU A 292 29.44 23.54 11.22
N GLY A 293 30.04 24.19 10.22
CA GLY A 293 31.49 24.25 10.06
C GLY A 293 32.13 22.92 9.61
N GLU A 294 33.25 22.55 10.24
CA GLU A 294 33.97 21.30 9.96
C GLU A 294 33.39 20.08 10.69
N ASN A 295 32.42 20.26 11.58
CA ASN A 295 31.77 19.17 12.30
C ASN A 295 30.45 18.77 11.61
N VAL A 296 30.21 17.47 11.52
CA VAL A 296 28.94 16.90 11.05
C VAL A 296 28.24 16.28 12.25
N THR A 297 27.08 16.80 12.61
CA THR A 297 26.26 16.23 13.69
C THR A 297 25.04 15.54 13.08
N ILE A 298 24.84 14.27 13.42
CA ILE A 298 23.65 13.52 13.01
C ILE A 298 22.70 13.48 14.19
N LYS A 299 21.56 14.16 14.08
CA LYS A 299 20.49 14.10 15.08
C LYS A 299 19.39 13.17 14.57
N GLY A 300 18.98 12.23 15.42
CA GLY A 300 17.87 11.32 15.13
C GLY A 300 16.68 11.60 16.05
N GLU A 301 15.48 11.59 15.50
CA GLU A 301 14.23 11.67 16.26
C GLU A 301 13.36 10.45 15.94
N VAL A 302 12.76 9.83 16.98
CA VAL A 302 11.87 8.67 16.83
C VAL A 302 10.46 9.20 16.59
N ILE A 303 9.90 8.95 15.41
CA ILE A 303 8.66 9.62 14.96
C ILE A 303 7.40 8.84 15.39
N ASN A 304 7.54 7.57 15.75
CA ASN A 304 6.40 6.75 16.10
C ASN A 304 6.78 5.67 17.12
N SER A 305 6.66 6.02 18.40
CA SER A 305 6.67 5.08 19.52
C SER A 305 5.27 5.07 20.13
N GLN A 306 4.64 3.90 20.25
CA GLN A 306 3.42 3.78 21.04
C GLN A 306 3.81 3.93 22.51
N GLU A 307 3.62 5.16 23.01
CA GLU A 307 3.46 5.59 24.39
C GLU A 307 4.13 4.69 25.43
N ASP A 308 5.41 4.94 25.68
CA ASP A 308 6.09 4.70 26.96
C ASP A 308 7.24 5.72 27.09
N ASP A 309 7.28 6.43 28.22
CA ASP A 309 8.18 7.53 28.60
C ASP A 309 9.68 7.24 28.41
N TYR A 310 10.34 7.72 27.34
CA TYR A 310 11.80 8.01 27.37
C TYR A 310 12.18 9.15 26.40
N GLY A 311 13.05 10.05 26.90
CA GLY A 311 13.39 11.33 26.30
C GLY A 311 14.38 11.31 25.13
N ASN A 312 14.57 12.50 24.54
CA ASN A 312 15.40 12.78 23.37
C ASN A 312 16.80 12.15 23.46
N LEU A 313 17.14 11.29 22.49
CA LEU A 313 18.48 10.72 22.35
C LEU A 313 19.34 11.67 21.50
N THR A 314 20.36 12.29 22.09
CA THR A 314 21.35 13.08 21.33
C THR A 314 22.62 12.25 21.15
N ILE A 315 22.98 11.95 19.91
CA ILE A 315 24.24 11.27 19.57
C ILE A 315 25.18 12.32 18.95
N THR A 316 26.32 12.55 19.59
CA THR A 316 27.36 13.46 19.09
C THR A 316 28.50 12.63 18.51
N ILE A 317 28.81 12.84 17.22
CA ILE A 317 29.93 12.18 16.54
C ILE A 317 30.99 13.26 16.28
N ASN A 318 32.17 13.12 16.89
CA ASN A 318 33.31 13.99 16.60
C ASN A 318 34.12 13.39 15.46
N ILE A 319 34.19 14.08 14.32
CA ILE A 319 35.04 13.69 13.20
C ILE A 319 36.22 14.65 13.17
N THR A 320 37.36 14.23 13.69
CA THR A 320 38.58 15.04 13.69
C THR A 320 39.30 14.87 12.34
N ASN A 321 39.54 15.96 11.63
CA ASN A 321 40.30 15.96 10.38
C ASN A 321 41.82 16.03 10.68
N PRO A 322 42.63 15.00 10.37
CA PRO A 322 44.05 14.99 10.73
C PRO A 322 44.94 15.84 9.81
N ARG A 323 44.42 16.50 8.75
CA ARG A 323 45.23 17.28 7.79
C ARG A 323 45.41 18.76 8.13
N LYS A 324 45.55 19.11 9.40
CA LYS A 324 46.13 20.39 9.84
C LYS A 324 46.95 20.18 11.12
N GLN A 325 48.19 19.72 10.95
CA GLN A 325 49.31 20.04 11.82
C GLN A 325 50.49 20.45 10.95
#